data_AF-A0A166PKY7-F1
#
_entry.id   AF-A0A166PKY7-F1
#
_cell.length_a   1.000
_cell.length_b   1.000
_cell.length_c   1.000
_cell.angle_alpha   90.00
_cell.angle_beta   90.00
_cell.angle_gamma   90.00
#
_symmetry.space_group_name_H-M   'P 1'
#
loop_
_entity.id
_entity.type
_entity.pdbx_description
1 polymer ?
#
loop_
_entity_poly.entity_id
_entity_poly.type
_entity_poly.pdbx_seq_one_letter_code
_entity_poly.pdbx_strand_id
1 'polypeptide(L)'
;MTQSALRSSVDGSSSSSSSSKASTAIPLEVAVFSASAALRAQALGAARVELNAPNSYALGGTTPPLSELSLLRDESSSPSSSSTLKIPVRIMIRPRGPPPSSSSSSSSSSPAAAQDFVYTADEFQRMKTSIRRFKASGLLVASAHTPPPPPPSSPHSGDGFVFGILRAAAGPGGNDDVVGIDEHRCRELVALASPYPCVFHRAFDQIASRENAQLLADLGFAGVLTSGGLGNCVDNKASVGRLLEATTSSSSSSSGLEVIVGGGLRRDNIQVMAEQVRMSSLSTCGSGRAALHTAALNSSSRHHEEIDEDELSAMVAQLR
;
A
#
# COMPACT_ATOMS: atom_id res chain seq x y z
N MET A 1 40.37 -32.42 -70.92
CA MET A 1 41.60 -31.81 -70.36
C MET A 1 41.21 -30.36 -70.10
N THR A 2 41.07 -29.83 -68.90
CA THR A 2 41.82 -30.01 -67.64
C THR A 2 40.95 -29.50 -66.47
N GLN A 3 41.20 -30.07 -65.29
CA GLN A 3 40.59 -29.80 -63.98
C GLN A 3 40.73 -28.33 -63.53
N SER A 4 39.87 -27.88 -62.60
CA SER A 4 40.35 -27.50 -61.26
C SER A 4 39.19 -27.35 -60.27
N ALA A 5 39.35 -27.97 -59.11
CA ALA A 5 38.49 -27.89 -57.94
C ALA A 5 38.74 -26.61 -57.13
N LEU A 6 37.82 -26.23 -56.22
CA LEU A 6 38.15 -25.79 -54.85
C LEU A 6 36.87 -25.58 -54.00
N ARG A 7 37.05 -25.79 -52.70
CA ARG A 7 36.06 -26.04 -51.65
C ARG A 7 35.59 -24.77 -50.90
N SER A 8 34.44 -24.95 -50.24
CA SER A 8 34.02 -24.49 -48.89
C SER A 8 33.99 -22.99 -48.53
N SER A 9 32.80 -22.53 -48.14
CA SER A 9 32.54 -21.89 -46.83
C SER A 9 31.03 -21.76 -46.63
N VAL A 10 30.51 -22.33 -45.54
CA VAL A 10 29.15 -22.07 -45.04
C VAL A 10 29.37 -21.60 -43.61
N ASP A 11 29.09 -20.32 -43.37
CA ASP A 11 29.18 -19.73 -42.04
C ASP A 11 28.11 -18.65 -41.87
N GLY A 12 27.44 -18.71 -40.71
CA GLY A 12 26.60 -17.65 -40.12
C GLY A 12 25.22 -17.41 -40.76
N SER A 13 24.14 -17.15 -40.04
CA SER A 13 23.94 -17.02 -38.59
C SER A 13 22.43 -16.95 -38.39
N SER A 14 21.86 -17.84 -37.57
CA SER A 14 20.46 -17.75 -37.15
C SER A 14 20.33 -16.65 -36.09
N SER A 15 19.83 -15.49 -36.47
CA SER A 15 19.46 -14.43 -35.54
C SER A 15 18.12 -14.77 -34.88
N SER A 16 18.19 -15.35 -33.69
CA SER A 16 17.05 -15.39 -32.77
C SER A 16 16.83 -13.97 -32.22
N SER A 17 15.83 -13.28 -32.75
CA SER A 17 15.35 -12.02 -32.18
C SER A 17 14.67 -12.31 -30.83
N SER A 18 15.43 -12.21 -29.75
CA SER A 18 14.87 -12.13 -28.41
C SER A 18 14.14 -10.79 -28.27
N SER A 19 12.82 -10.83 -28.49
CA SER A 19 11.94 -9.74 -28.10
C SER A 19 12.05 -9.57 -26.58
N SER A 20 12.75 -8.52 -26.15
CA SER A 20 12.78 -8.10 -24.76
C SER A 20 11.37 -7.68 -24.37
N LYS A 21 10.64 -8.56 -23.65
CA LYS A 21 9.41 -8.16 -22.97
C LYS A 21 9.76 -7.00 -22.04
N ALA A 22 9.23 -5.82 -22.33
CA ALA A 22 9.39 -4.66 -21.46
C ALA A 22 8.88 -5.02 -20.06
N SER A 23 9.79 -5.06 -19.09
CA SER A 23 9.48 -5.11 -17.67
C SER A 23 8.54 -3.95 -17.35
N THR A 24 7.30 -4.23 -16.95
CA THR A 24 6.41 -3.20 -16.43
C THR A 24 6.88 -2.83 -15.03
N ALA A 25 7.30 -1.57 -14.85
CA ALA A 25 7.73 -1.06 -13.55
C ALA A 25 6.61 -1.22 -12.50
N ILE A 26 6.98 -1.64 -11.28
CA ILE A 26 6.03 -1.83 -10.17
C ILE A 26 6.07 -0.58 -9.28
N PRO A 27 4.93 0.07 -9.00
CA PRO A 27 4.90 1.26 -8.15
C PRO A 27 5.29 0.91 -6.72
N LEU A 28 6.15 1.74 -6.12
CA LEU A 28 6.54 1.66 -4.71
C LEU A 28 5.86 2.77 -3.92
N GLU A 29 5.06 2.39 -2.93
CA GLU A 29 4.50 3.25 -1.90
C GLU A 29 5.43 3.27 -0.69
N VAL A 30 5.65 4.46 -0.11
CA VAL A 30 6.52 4.63 1.05
C VAL A 30 5.75 5.20 2.24
N ALA A 31 5.74 4.49 3.37
CA ALA A 31 5.22 5.02 4.64
C ALA A 31 6.18 6.08 5.19
N VAL A 32 5.65 7.26 5.48
CA VAL A 32 6.41 8.43 5.93
C VAL A 32 5.74 9.07 7.13
N PHE A 33 6.56 9.65 8.02
CA PHE A 33 6.13 10.17 9.33
C PHE A 33 6.34 11.68 9.48
N SER A 34 6.70 12.35 8.38
CA SER A 34 6.83 13.80 8.28
C SER A 34 6.74 14.27 6.84
N ALA A 35 6.46 15.56 6.65
CA ALA A 35 6.48 16.20 5.34
C ALA A 35 7.86 16.15 4.68
N SER A 36 8.94 16.34 5.45
CA SER A 36 10.31 16.27 4.92
C SER A 36 10.64 14.86 4.40
N ALA A 37 10.23 13.81 5.13
CA ALA A 37 10.39 12.42 4.69
C ALA A 37 9.59 12.15 3.41
N ALA A 38 8.36 12.65 3.30
CA ALA A 38 7.55 12.49 2.09
C ALA A 38 8.20 13.13 0.85
N LEU A 39 8.73 14.35 0.98
CA LEU A 39 9.45 15.03 -0.10
C LEU A 39 10.73 14.27 -0.47
N ARG A 40 11.44 13.71 0.53
CA ARG A 40 12.61 12.86 0.28
C ARG A 40 12.25 11.58 -0.46
N ALA A 41 11.20 10.87 -0.04
CA ALA A 41 10.72 9.67 -0.72
C ALA A 41 10.40 9.94 -2.19
N GLN A 42 9.74 11.07 -2.49
CA GLN A 42 9.50 11.51 -3.86
C GLN A 42 10.81 11.73 -4.64
N ALA A 43 11.78 12.45 -4.07
CA ALA A 43 13.06 12.72 -4.72
C ALA A 43 13.83 11.43 -5.06
N LEU A 44 13.65 10.39 -4.25
CA LEU A 44 14.25 9.07 -4.46
C LEU A 44 13.43 8.16 -5.41
N GLY A 45 12.27 8.64 -5.89
CA GLY A 45 11.48 7.96 -6.91
C GLY A 45 10.34 7.09 -6.40
N ALA A 46 9.86 7.31 -5.17
CA ALA A 46 8.60 6.74 -4.71
C ALA A 46 7.46 7.13 -5.67
N ALA A 47 6.56 6.18 -5.95
CA ALA A 47 5.40 6.43 -6.80
C ALA A 47 4.23 7.05 -6.02
N ARG A 48 4.21 6.84 -4.70
CA ARG A 48 3.18 7.28 -3.76
C ARG A 48 3.74 7.31 -2.34
N VAL A 49 3.15 8.09 -1.46
CA VAL A 49 3.48 8.09 -0.03
C VAL A 49 2.26 7.81 0.83
N GLU A 50 2.45 7.12 1.96
CA GLU A 50 1.47 6.99 3.03
C GLU A 50 1.90 7.88 4.20
N LEU A 51 1.17 8.97 4.45
CA LEU A 51 1.48 9.93 5.50
C LEU A 51 0.86 9.50 6.84
N ASN A 52 1.73 9.32 7.82
CA ASN A 52 1.44 8.96 9.20
C ASN A 52 1.86 10.08 10.16
N ALA A 53 1.34 10.07 11.39
CA ALA A 53 1.74 11.04 12.41
C ALA A 53 3.22 10.85 12.82
N PRO A 54 3.94 11.94 13.13
CA PRO A 54 5.27 11.82 13.75
C PRO A 54 5.23 11.00 15.05
N ASN A 55 6.25 10.20 15.30
CA ASN A 55 6.44 9.30 16.44
C ASN A 55 5.35 8.21 16.56
N SER A 56 4.80 7.75 15.43
CA SER A 56 3.74 6.74 15.40
C SER A 56 4.14 5.41 14.73
N TYR A 57 5.36 5.26 14.20
CA TYR A 57 5.80 4.03 13.54
C TYR A 57 5.73 2.82 14.47
N ALA A 58 6.20 2.95 15.71
CA ALA A 58 6.12 1.89 16.73
C ALA A 58 4.68 1.50 17.09
N LEU A 59 3.71 2.36 16.80
CA LEU A 59 2.28 2.11 16.97
C LEU A 59 1.64 1.53 15.69
N GLY A 60 2.41 1.34 14.62
CA GLY A 60 1.93 0.95 13.29
C GLY A 60 1.27 2.08 12.50
N GLY A 61 1.64 3.34 12.77
CA GLY A 61 1.11 4.53 12.11
C GLY A 61 -0.21 5.02 12.72
N THR A 62 -0.30 6.31 13.01
CA THR A 62 -1.55 6.97 13.46
C THR A 62 -1.89 8.19 12.60
N THR A 63 -3.09 8.74 12.79
CA THR A 63 -3.58 9.88 12.00
C THR A 63 -2.67 11.11 12.14
N PRO A 64 -2.07 11.63 11.05
CA PRO A 64 -1.19 12.80 11.13
C PRO A 64 -1.95 14.08 11.50
N PRO A 65 -1.26 15.08 12.08
CA PRO A 65 -1.82 16.43 12.18
C PRO A 65 -1.93 17.05 10.78
N LEU A 66 -2.90 17.96 10.59
CA LEU A 66 -3.13 18.63 9.31
C LEU A 66 -1.93 19.47 8.85
N SER A 67 -1.08 19.91 9.79
CA SER A 67 0.14 20.66 9.51
C SER A 67 1.10 19.92 8.58
N GLU A 68 1.25 18.59 8.72
CA GLU A 68 2.13 17.80 7.84
C GLU A 68 1.66 17.84 6.39
N LEU A 69 0.35 17.71 6.14
CA LEU A 69 -0.20 17.86 4.80
C LEU A 69 -0.05 19.30 4.27
N SER A 70 -0.20 20.29 5.14
CA SER A 70 -0.06 21.70 4.77
C SER A 70 1.36 22.01 4.29
N LEU A 71 2.38 21.50 4.99
CA LEU A 71 3.79 21.63 4.60
C LEU A 71 4.07 20.98 3.24
N LEU A 72 3.39 19.88 2.89
CA LEU A 72 3.55 19.20 1.60
C LEU A 72 2.96 19.95 0.40
N ARG A 73 2.15 20.97 0.66
CA ARG A 73 1.48 21.82 -0.34
C ARG A 73 2.00 23.26 -0.32
N ASP A 74 2.98 23.57 0.52
CA ASP A 74 3.50 24.92 0.68
C ASP A 74 4.54 25.27 -0.40
N GLU A 75 4.05 25.84 -1.49
CA GLU A 75 4.85 26.39 -2.60
C GLU A 75 5.69 27.62 -2.19
N SER A 76 5.37 28.28 -1.08
CA SER A 76 6.06 29.52 -0.66
C SER A 76 7.45 29.27 -0.11
N SER A 77 7.76 28.02 0.25
CA SER A 77 8.99 27.61 0.93
C SER A 77 10.19 27.49 -0.01
N SER A 78 10.03 27.32 -1.33
CA SER A 78 11.09 27.48 -2.35
C SER A 78 10.55 27.26 -3.78
N PRO A 79 10.91 28.10 -4.77
CA PRO A 79 10.52 27.94 -6.17
C PRO A 79 11.22 26.78 -6.91
N SER A 80 11.92 25.90 -6.20
CA SER A 80 12.50 24.69 -6.79
C SER A 80 11.41 23.62 -7.00
N SER A 81 11.42 22.96 -8.16
CA SER A 81 10.45 21.93 -8.54
C SER A 81 10.43 20.68 -7.64
N SER A 82 11.26 20.61 -6.60
CA SER A 82 11.36 19.49 -5.65
C SER A 82 10.77 19.79 -4.26
N SER A 83 10.27 21.01 -4.02
CA SER A 83 9.83 21.44 -2.69
C SER A 83 8.37 21.10 -2.36
N THR A 84 7.57 20.78 -3.38
CA THR A 84 6.17 20.33 -3.23
C THR A 84 6.00 18.87 -3.59
N LEU A 85 5.13 18.18 -2.86
CA LEU A 85 4.77 16.81 -3.17
C LEU A 85 3.84 16.76 -4.39
N LYS A 86 4.28 16.07 -5.44
CA LYS A 86 3.58 15.85 -6.71
C LYS A 86 3.00 14.44 -6.81
N ILE A 87 3.65 13.47 -6.18
CA ILE A 87 3.13 12.11 -6.09
C ILE A 87 1.92 12.06 -5.15
N PRO A 88 0.98 11.13 -5.36
CA PRO A 88 -0.18 10.99 -4.49
C PRO A 88 0.20 10.76 -3.03
N VAL A 89 -0.59 11.30 -2.10
CA VAL A 89 -0.51 10.97 -0.68
C VAL A 89 -1.73 10.17 -0.21
N ARG A 90 -1.48 9.14 0.59
CA ARG A 90 -2.49 8.36 1.31
C ARG A 90 -2.41 8.73 2.78
N ILE A 91 -3.47 9.29 3.35
CA ILE A 91 -3.48 9.77 4.72
C ILE A 91 -3.98 8.67 5.64
N MET A 92 -3.16 8.27 6.62
CA MET A 92 -3.58 7.34 7.65
C MET A 92 -4.73 7.93 8.46
N ILE A 93 -5.82 7.17 8.62
CA ILE A 93 -6.94 7.45 9.52
C ILE A 93 -7.00 6.32 10.53
N ARG A 94 -6.22 6.47 11.60
CA ARG A 94 -6.16 5.54 12.73
C ARG A 94 -6.08 6.34 14.04
N PRO A 95 -7.07 6.24 14.95
CA PRO A 95 -7.18 7.14 16.10
C PRO A 95 -6.27 6.77 17.28
N ARG A 96 -5.69 5.57 17.29
CA ARG A 96 -4.75 5.06 18.30
C ARG A 96 -3.93 3.89 17.73
N GLY A 97 -2.84 3.56 18.42
CA GLY A 97 -2.10 2.32 18.20
C GLY A 97 -2.81 1.07 18.74
N PRO A 98 -2.12 -0.08 18.72
CA PRO A 98 -2.63 -1.29 19.34
C PRO A 98 -2.87 -1.06 20.85
N PRO A 99 -3.96 -1.60 21.41
CA PRO A 99 -4.18 -1.58 22.84
C PRO A 99 -3.10 -2.40 23.58
N PRO A 100 -2.82 -2.10 24.86
CA PRO A 100 -1.84 -2.86 25.64
C PRO A 100 -2.23 -4.35 25.68
N SER A 101 -1.26 -5.23 25.45
CA SER A 101 -1.50 -6.67 25.48
C SER A 101 -1.94 -7.10 26.89
N SER A 102 -2.96 -7.94 26.98
CA SER A 102 -3.48 -8.51 28.24
C SER A 102 -2.49 -9.44 28.97
N SER A 103 -1.26 -9.54 28.49
CA SER A 103 -0.19 -10.36 29.06
C SER A 103 0.52 -9.66 30.21
N SER A 104 -0.20 -9.33 31.29
CA SER A 104 0.31 -9.23 32.67
C SER A 104 -0.73 -8.65 33.65
N SER A 105 -1.79 -9.40 33.94
CA SER A 105 -2.36 -9.52 35.30
C SER A 105 -3.63 -10.37 35.28
N SER A 106 -3.48 -11.60 35.77
CA SER A 106 -4.57 -12.44 36.25
C SER A 106 -5.21 -11.76 37.48
N SER A 107 -6.23 -10.93 37.24
CA SER A 107 -7.24 -10.63 38.25
C SER A 107 -8.57 -10.35 37.56
N SER A 108 -9.58 -11.05 38.07
CA SER A 108 -10.95 -11.15 37.59
C SER A 108 -11.65 -9.80 37.38
N SER A 109 -12.53 -9.79 36.36
CA SER A 109 -13.49 -8.72 36.00
C SER A 109 -12.94 -7.48 35.26
N SER A 110 -11.93 -7.66 34.42
CA SER A 110 -11.56 -6.63 33.43
C SER A 110 -12.45 -6.77 32.18
N PRO A 111 -12.97 -5.66 31.60
CA PRO A 111 -13.68 -5.71 30.32
C PRO A 111 -12.78 -6.40 29.27
N ALA A 112 -13.38 -7.18 28.37
CA ALA A 112 -12.67 -7.90 27.32
C ALA A 112 -11.53 -7.05 26.74
N ALA A 113 -10.32 -7.61 26.72
CA ALA A 113 -9.14 -6.87 26.26
C ALA A 113 -9.45 -6.24 24.91
N ALA A 114 -9.30 -4.92 24.82
CA ALA A 114 -9.60 -4.23 23.58
C ALA A 114 -8.76 -4.87 22.46
N GLN A 115 -9.40 -5.23 21.35
CA GLN A 115 -8.72 -5.79 20.19
C GLN A 115 -8.26 -4.65 19.27
N ASP A 116 -7.10 -4.80 18.64
CA ASP A 116 -6.65 -3.80 17.68
C ASP A 116 -7.64 -3.71 16.51
N PHE A 117 -7.81 -2.50 15.96
CA PHE A 117 -8.77 -2.18 14.90
C PHE A 117 -10.27 -2.41 15.20
N VAL A 118 -10.63 -2.90 16.38
CA VAL A 118 -12.01 -2.88 16.90
C VAL A 118 -12.20 -1.59 17.68
N TYR A 119 -12.92 -0.64 17.10
CA TYR A 119 -13.02 0.73 17.63
C TYR A 119 -14.30 0.97 18.46
N THR A 120 -14.20 1.82 19.47
CA THR A 120 -15.39 2.34 20.16
C THR A 120 -16.17 3.32 19.27
N ALA A 121 -17.40 3.68 19.69
CA ALA A 121 -18.18 4.69 18.98
C ALA A 121 -17.44 6.05 18.92
N ASP A 122 -16.79 6.45 20.01
CA ASP A 122 -16.04 7.71 20.08
C ASP A 122 -14.80 7.69 19.19
N GLU A 123 -14.08 6.57 19.15
CA GLU A 123 -12.95 6.37 18.22
C GLU A 123 -13.39 6.49 16.78
N PHE A 124 -14.52 5.87 16.45
CA PHE A 124 -15.12 5.96 15.12
C PHE A 124 -15.54 7.39 14.77
N GLN A 125 -16.08 8.17 15.73
CA GLN A 125 -16.36 9.58 15.51
C GLN A 125 -15.08 10.41 15.29
N ARG A 126 -13.99 10.11 16.01
CA ARG A 126 -12.69 10.76 15.76
C ARG A 126 -12.17 10.48 14.35
N MET A 127 -12.31 9.25 13.84
CA MET A 127 -11.95 8.91 12.46
C MET A 127 -12.75 9.75 11.44
N LYS A 128 -14.07 9.86 11.63
CA LYS A 128 -14.92 10.70 10.76
C LYS A 128 -14.50 12.17 10.81
N THR A 129 -14.23 12.70 11.99
CA THR A 129 -13.77 14.09 12.17
C THR A 129 -12.44 14.32 11.46
N SER A 130 -11.50 13.38 11.52
CA SER A 130 -10.24 13.47 10.79
C SER A 130 -10.45 13.53 9.28
N ILE A 131 -11.26 12.64 8.70
CA ILE A 131 -11.59 12.67 7.25
C ILE A 131 -12.20 14.03 6.87
N ARG A 132 -13.21 14.50 7.62
CA ARG A 132 -13.83 15.82 7.36
C ARG A 132 -12.81 16.96 7.42
N ARG A 133 -11.91 16.94 8.40
CA ARG A 133 -10.88 17.96 8.58
C ARG A 133 -9.92 18.01 7.38
N PHE A 134 -9.47 16.86 6.89
CA PHE A 134 -8.59 16.79 5.71
C PHE A 134 -9.30 17.18 4.42
N LYS A 135 -10.58 16.82 4.24
CA LYS A 135 -11.36 17.26 3.08
C LYS A 135 -11.62 18.77 3.10
N ALA A 136 -12.01 19.30 4.26
CA ALA A 136 -12.33 20.71 4.43
C ALA A 136 -11.11 21.64 4.31
N SER A 137 -9.88 21.13 4.39
CA SER A 137 -8.67 21.93 4.21
C SER A 137 -8.46 22.39 2.77
N GLY A 138 -9.04 21.70 1.79
CA GLY A 138 -8.81 21.98 0.36
C GLY A 138 -7.44 21.55 -0.16
N LEU A 139 -6.62 20.87 0.65
CA LEU A 139 -5.23 20.49 0.32
C LEU A 139 -5.10 19.16 -0.45
N LEU A 140 -6.18 18.39 -0.56
CA LEU A 140 -6.20 17.07 -1.19
C LEU A 140 -6.47 17.18 -2.69
N VAL A 141 -5.61 16.55 -3.50
CA VAL A 141 -5.72 16.51 -4.96
C VAL A 141 -6.50 15.27 -5.39
N ALA A 142 -7.68 15.45 -5.99
CA ALA A 142 -8.46 14.32 -6.49
C ALA A 142 -7.88 13.74 -7.79
N SER A 143 -8.21 12.48 -8.10
CA SER A 143 -7.75 11.74 -9.29
C SER A 143 -7.92 12.50 -10.62
N ALA A 144 -9.03 13.22 -10.79
CA ALA A 144 -9.33 13.98 -12.00
C ALA A 144 -8.43 15.22 -12.22
N HIS A 145 -7.66 15.64 -11.21
CA HIS A 145 -6.90 16.90 -11.22
C HIS A 145 -5.37 16.70 -11.15
N THR A 146 -4.86 15.47 -11.31
CA THR A 146 -3.41 15.21 -11.27
C THR A 146 -2.75 15.60 -12.61
N PRO A 147 -1.77 16.53 -12.67
CA PRO A 147 -1.07 16.87 -13.91
C PRO A 147 0.34 16.23 -14.00
N PRO A 148 0.75 15.67 -15.15
CA PRO A 148 -0.11 15.33 -16.30
C PRO A 148 -1.17 14.29 -15.90
N PRO A 149 -2.32 14.23 -16.59
CA PRO A 149 -3.36 13.25 -16.28
C PRO A 149 -2.74 11.85 -16.25
N PRO A 150 -3.13 11.01 -15.28
CA PRO A 150 -2.56 9.69 -15.14
C PRO A 150 -2.77 8.89 -16.43
N PRO A 151 -1.87 7.94 -16.75
CA PRO A 151 -2.15 6.99 -17.82
C PRO A 151 -3.49 6.29 -17.56
N PRO A 152 -4.22 5.85 -18.61
CA PRO A 152 -5.53 5.21 -18.50
C PRO A 152 -5.55 3.95 -17.61
N SER A 153 -4.40 3.44 -17.20
CA SER A 153 -4.20 2.33 -16.26
C SER A 153 -4.16 2.72 -14.76
N SER A 154 -4.29 4.00 -14.39
CA SER A 154 -4.27 4.45 -12.98
C SER A 154 -5.57 5.13 -12.47
N PRO A 155 -6.72 4.42 -12.42
CA PRO A 155 -7.99 4.90 -11.85
C PRO A 155 -7.95 5.40 -10.38
N HIS A 156 -6.81 5.27 -9.69
CA HIS A 156 -6.64 5.69 -8.28
C HIS A 156 -5.53 6.74 -8.15
N SER A 157 -5.29 7.52 -9.21
CA SER A 157 -4.42 8.69 -9.15
C SER A 157 -4.95 9.70 -8.13
N GLY A 158 -4.10 10.61 -7.66
CA GLY A 158 -4.48 11.60 -6.64
C GLY A 158 -4.57 11.03 -5.22
N ASP A 159 -4.76 11.93 -4.27
CA ASP A 159 -4.68 11.69 -2.83
C ASP A 159 -5.84 10.83 -2.31
N GLY A 160 -5.66 10.23 -1.14
CA GLY A 160 -6.62 9.27 -0.59
C GLY A 160 -6.46 9.06 0.90
N PHE A 161 -7.24 8.13 1.44
CA PHE A 161 -7.23 7.77 2.86
C PHE A 161 -6.89 6.29 3.05
N VAL A 162 -6.30 5.96 4.19
CA VAL A 162 -5.96 4.59 4.60
C VAL A 162 -6.59 4.33 5.97
N PHE A 163 -7.40 3.28 6.09
CA PHE A 163 -7.99 2.85 7.37
C PHE A 163 -8.49 1.41 7.27
N GLY A 164 -8.79 0.77 8.39
CA GLY A 164 -9.50 -0.49 8.40
C GLY A 164 -10.17 -0.69 9.75
N ILE A 165 -11.43 -1.10 9.74
CA ILE A 165 -12.21 -1.32 10.97
C ILE A 165 -12.64 -2.77 10.98
N LEU A 166 -12.32 -3.45 12.07
CA LEU A 166 -12.77 -4.80 12.35
C LEU A 166 -13.89 -4.76 13.39
N ARG A 167 -14.70 -5.81 13.40
CA ARG A 167 -15.64 -6.12 14.47
C ARG A 167 -15.27 -7.47 15.07
N ALA A 168 -15.48 -7.62 16.36
CA ALA A 168 -15.48 -8.93 16.99
C ALA A 168 -16.54 -9.82 16.30
N ALA A 169 -16.19 -11.08 16.10
CA ALA A 169 -17.05 -12.12 15.56
C ALA A 169 -17.06 -13.28 16.55
N ALA A 170 -18.23 -13.90 16.74
CA ALA A 170 -18.30 -15.11 17.55
C ALA A 170 -17.59 -16.25 16.81
N GLY A 171 -16.46 -16.70 17.34
CA GLY A 171 -15.76 -17.87 16.83
C GLY A 171 -16.54 -19.16 17.09
N PRO A 172 -16.27 -20.25 16.34
CA PRO A 172 -16.78 -21.57 16.67
C PRO A 172 -16.41 -21.93 18.12
N GLY A 173 -17.40 -22.29 18.94
CA GLY A 173 -17.19 -22.65 20.34
C GLY A 173 -17.07 -21.48 21.33
N GLY A 174 -17.42 -20.24 20.93
CA GLY A 174 -17.42 -19.08 21.83
C GLY A 174 -16.05 -18.43 22.00
N ASN A 175 -15.15 -18.59 21.01
CA ASN A 175 -13.87 -17.87 21.00
C ASN A 175 -14.10 -16.42 20.55
N ASP A 176 -13.93 -15.48 21.46
CA ASP A 176 -14.12 -14.04 21.22
C ASP A 176 -12.94 -13.38 20.47
N ASP A 177 -11.86 -14.12 20.15
CA ASP A 177 -10.69 -13.59 19.44
C ASP A 177 -10.89 -13.48 17.91
N VAL A 178 -11.99 -14.01 17.38
CA VAL A 178 -12.25 -13.99 15.93
C VAL A 178 -12.73 -12.59 15.52
N VAL A 179 -12.18 -12.07 14.43
CA VAL A 179 -12.56 -10.77 13.85
C VAL A 179 -13.02 -10.89 12.42
N GLY A 180 -13.84 -9.95 11.99
CA GLY A 180 -14.23 -9.75 10.61
C GLY A 180 -14.31 -8.27 10.26
N ILE A 181 -14.51 -7.95 8.98
CA ILE A 181 -14.67 -6.55 8.53
C ILE A 181 -15.93 -5.96 9.16
N ASP A 182 -15.82 -4.76 9.74
CA ASP A 182 -17.00 -3.96 10.10
C ASP A 182 -17.52 -3.25 8.85
N GLU A 183 -18.36 -3.97 8.09
CA GLU A 183 -18.89 -3.50 6.81
C GLU A 183 -19.65 -2.17 6.92
N HIS A 184 -20.45 -1.98 7.98
CA HIS A 184 -21.25 -0.78 8.16
C HIS A 184 -20.34 0.43 8.34
N ARG A 185 -19.40 0.37 9.29
CA ARG A 185 -18.49 1.48 9.57
C ARG A 185 -17.52 1.74 8.43
N CYS A 186 -17.04 0.69 7.77
CA CYS A 186 -16.19 0.83 6.58
C CYS A 186 -16.93 1.55 5.45
N ARG A 187 -18.17 1.13 5.12
CA ARG A 187 -18.99 1.78 4.09
C ARG A 187 -19.25 3.25 4.40
N GLU A 188 -19.50 3.58 5.67
CA GLU A 188 -19.71 4.96 6.10
C GLU A 188 -18.45 5.84 5.90
N LEU A 189 -17.25 5.34 6.23
CA LEU A 189 -16.01 6.09 5.99
C LEU A 189 -15.65 6.21 4.52
N VAL A 190 -15.85 5.16 3.72
CA VAL A 190 -15.65 5.20 2.26
C VAL A 190 -16.57 6.26 1.63
N ALA A 191 -17.85 6.27 1.99
CA ALA A 191 -18.79 7.29 1.54
C ALA A 191 -18.39 8.70 1.99
N LEU A 192 -17.95 8.85 3.25
CA LEU A 192 -17.48 10.14 3.78
C LEU A 192 -16.21 10.64 3.09
N ALA A 193 -15.33 9.74 2.66
CA ALA A 193 -14.06 10.05 2.00
C ALA A 193 -14.22 10.45 0.52
N SER A 194 -15.30 10.05 -0.15
CA SER A 194 -15.59 10.39 -1.55
C SER A 194 -15.40 11.89 -1.85
N PRO A 195 -14.72 12.29 -2.95
CA PRO A 195 -14.32 11.46 -4.10
C PRO A 195 -12.93 10.81 -3.97
N TYR A 196 -12.29 10.85 -2.79
CA TYR A 196 -10.93 10.35 -2.62
C TYR A 196 -10.89 8.82 -2.41
N PRO A 197 -10.00 8.08 -3.09
CA PRO A 197 -9.86 6.63 -2.92
C PRO A 197 -9.49 6.25 -1.49
N CYS A 198 -10.02 5.10 -1.04
CA CYS A 198 -9.71 4.52 0.28
C CYS A 198 -8.93 3.21 0.12
N VAL A 199 -7.92 3.01 0.97
CA VAL A 199 -7.18 1.75 1.06
C VAL A 199 -7.43 1.11 2.42
N PHE A 200 -7.77 -0.19 2.42
CA PHE A 200 -7.88 -0.95 3.65
C PHE A 200 -6.49 -1.35 4.16
N HIS A 201 -6.10 -0.90 5.35
CA HIS A 201 -4.74 -1.14 5.84
C HIS A 201 -4.51 -2.57 6.37
N ARG A 202 -3.35 -2.80 6.99
CA ARG A 202 -2.90 -4.09 7.53
C ARG A 202 -3.76 -4.78 8.59
N ALA A 203 -4.85 -4.17 9.07
CA ALA A 203 -5.91 -4.93 9.76
C ALA A 203 -6.40 -6.14 8.94
N PHE A 204 -6.25 -6.09 7.62
CA PHE A 204 -6.57 -7.21 6.74
C PHE A 204 -5.72 -8.45 7.03
N ASP A 205 -4.50 -8.30 7.54
CA ASP A 205 -3.57 -9.42 7.78
C ASP A 205 -4.11 -10.43 8.80
N GLN A 206 -5.03 -10.00 9.70
CA GLN A 206 -5.73 -10.89 10.65
C GLN A 206 -6.82 -11.74 9.99
N ILE A 207 -7.30 -11.33 8.82
CA ILE A 207 -8.48 -11.88 8.14
C ILE A 207 -8.22 -12.12 6.65
N ALA A 208 -6.95 -12.31 6.27
CA ALA A 208 -6.55 -12.31 4.86
C ALA A 208 -7.17 -13.49 4.10
N SER A 209 -8.07 -13.19 3.17
CA SER A 209 -8.71 -14.19 2.30
C SER A 209 -9.19 -13.56 0.99
N ARG A 210 -9.47 -14.39 -0.02
CA ARG A 210 -9.99 -13.90 -1.33
C ARG A 210 -11.38 -13.29 -1.18
N GLU A 211 -12.20 -13.88 -0.32
CA GLU A 211 -13.56 -13.48 -0.02
C GLU A 211 -13.56 -12.11 0.67
N ASN A 212 -12.68 -11.91 1.65
CA ASN A 212 -12.55 -10.61 2.32
C ASN A 212 -11.98 -9.53 1.39
N ALA A 213 -11.06 -9.88 0.47
CA ALA A 213 -10.60 -8.94 -0.54
C ALA A 213 -11.76 -8.52 -1.47
N GLN A 214 -12.59 -9.47 -1.94
CA GLN A 214 -13.76 -9.14 -2.75
C GLN A 214 -14.77 -8.28 -1.97
N LEU A 215 -15.01 -8.58 -0.69
CA LEU A 215 -15.86 -7.76 0.17
C LEU A 215 -15.36 -6.32 0.29
N LEU A 216 -14.04 -6.10 0.41
CA LEU A 216 -13.49 -4.74 0.41
C LEU A 216 -13.75 -4.00 -0.90
N ALA A 217 -13.64 -4.69 -2.04
CA ALA A 217 -13.97 -4.11 -3.34
C ALA A 217 -15.46 -3.71 -3.40
N ASP A 218 -16.36 -4.56 -2.91
CA ASP A 218 -17.81 -4.32 -2.88
C ASP A 218 -18.19 -3.17 -1.91
N LEU A 219 -17.40 -2.96 -0.86
CA LEU A 219 -17.52 -1.82 0.05
C LEU A 219 -17.01 -0.50 -0.54
N GLY A 220 -16.36 -0.54 -1.72
CA GLY A 220 -15.86 0.63 -2.43
C GLY A 220 -14.42 1.02 -2.07
N PHE A 221 -13.63 0.13 -1.45
CA PHE A 221 -12.19 0.37 -1.31
C PHE A 221 -11.51 0.30 -2.68
N ALA A 222 -10.55 1.19 -2.88
CA ALA A 222 -9.69 1.26 -4.05
C ALA A 222 -8.50 0.29 -3.95
N GLY A 223 -8.11 -0.11 -2.74
CA GLY A 223 -7.02 -1.05 -2.54
C GLY A 223 -6.98 -1.64 -1.13
N VAL A 224 -6.08 -2.60 -0.93
CA VAL A 224 -5.79 -3.24 0.34
C VAL A 224 -4.28 -3.35 0.54
N LEU A 225 -3.78 -2.88 1.69
CA LEU A 225 -2.40 -3.05 2.13
C LEU A 225 -2.29 -4.29 3.01
N THR A 226 -1.45 -5.25 2.59
CA THR A 226 -1.38 -6.56 3.26
C THR A 226 -0.02 -7.23 3.11
N SER A 227 0.36 -8.02 4.11
CA SER A 227 1.40 -9.05 4.03
C SER A 227 0.86 -10.41 3.58
N GLY A 228 -0.42 -10.54 3.21
CA GLY A 228 -1.07 -11.81 2.84
C GLY A 228 -1.46 -12.68 4.04
N GLY A 229 -1.40 -12.14 5.26
CA GLY A 229 -1.58 -12.84 6.52
C GLY A 229 -0.68 -12.25 7.61
N LEU A 230 -0.77 -12.79 8.83
CA LEU A 230 0.11 -12.40 9.94
C LEU A 230 1.58 -12.64 9.60
N GLY A 231 2.47 -11.75 10.05
CA GLY A 231 3.92 -11.83 9.81
C GLY A 231 4.38 -11.00 8.61
N ASN A 232 5.43 -11.47 7.92
CA ASN A 232 6.03 -10.78 6.78
C ASN A 232 5.45 -11.28 5.46
N CYS A 233 5.46 -10.42 4.43
CA CYS A 233 4.92 -10.77 3.12
C CYS A 233 5.68 -11.89 2.41
N VAL A 234 6.98 -12.02 2.66
CA VAL A 234 7.82 -13.07 2.07
C VAL A 234 7.37 -14.45 2.57
N ASP A 235 7.09 -14.58 3.87
CA ASP A 235 6.59 -15.82 4.48
C ASP A 235 5.20 -16.19 3.94
N ASN A 236 4.42 -15.19 3.55
CA ASN A 236 3.05 -15.30 3.06
C ASN A 236 2.92 -15.21 1.53
N LYS A 237 4.03 -15.39 0.78
CA LYS A 237 4.09 -15.22 -0.69
C LYS A 237 2.98 -15.94 -1.45
N ALA A 238 2.66 -17.18 -1.06
CA ALA A 238 1.60 -17.97 -1.71
C ALA A 238 0.19 -17.38 -1.46
N SER A 239 -0.05 -16.81 -0.28
CA SER A 239 -1.30 -16.12 0.04
C SER A 239 -1.44 -14.83 -0.76
N VAL A 240 -0.36 -14.04 -0.84
CA VAL A 240 -0.28 -12.84 -1.69
C VAL A 240 -0.59 -13.18 -3.16
N GLY A 241 -0.01 -14.26 -3.69
CA GLY A 241 -0.32 -14.72 -5.05
C GLY A 241 -1.81 -14.97 -5.29
N ARG A 242 -2.48 -15.67 -4.36
CA ARG A 242 -3.94 -15.92 -4.46
C ARG A 242 -4.77 -14.64 -4.39
N LEU A 243 -4.35 -13.64 -3.62
CA LEU A 243 -5.04 -12.34 -3.53
C LEU A 243 -4.90 -11.54 -4.83
N LEU A 244 -3.71 -11.55 -5.43
CA LEU A 244 -3.45 -10.93 -6.73
C LEU A 244 -4.30 -11.58 -7.85
N GLU A 245 -4.39 -12.90 -7.87
CA GLU A 245 -5.24 -13.64 -8.83
C GLU A 245 -6.74 -13.40 -8.61
N ALA A 246 -7.18 -13.21 -7.36
CA ALA A 246 -8.59 -12.96 -7.06
C ALA A 246 -9.05 -11.57 -7.53
N THR A 247 -8.23 -10.55 -7.32
CA THR A 247 -8.57 -9.14 -7.59
C THR A 247 -8.44 -8.75 -9.07
N THR A 248 -7.75 -9.58 -9.87
CA THR A 248 -7.58 -9.45 -11.32
C THR A 248 -8.71 -10.06 -12.14
N SER A 249 -9.39 -11.07 -11.58
CA SER A 249 -10.36 -11.90 -12.32
C SER A 249 -11.79 -11.38 -12.27
N SER A 250 -12.07 -10.35 -11.46
CA SER A 250 -13.43 -9.83 -11.27
C SER A 250 -13.91 -9.08 -12.51
N SER A 251 -14.86 -9.69 -13.24
CA SER A 251 -15.46 -9.18 -14.50
C SER A 251 -16.50 -8.07 -14.29
N SER A 252 -16.54 -7.47 -13.10
CA SER A 252 -17.51 -6.43 -12.75
C SER A 252 -16.97 -5.06 -13.14
N SER A 253 -17.87 -4.19 -13.61
CA SER A 253 -17.60 -2.83 -14.11
C SER A 253 -16.99 -1.85 -13.10
N SER A 254 -16.62 -2.30 -11.89
CA SER A 254 -15.88 -1.52 -10.91
C SER A 254 -14.39 -1.63 -11.17
N SER A 255 -13.67 -0.51 -11.06
CA SER A 255 -12.21 -0.49 -11.07
C SER A 255 -11.68 -1.46 -9.99
N GLY A 256 -11.03 -2.55 -10.39
CA GLY A 256 -10.58 -3.61 -9.48
C GLY A 256 -9.73 -3.12 -8.31
N LEU A 257 -9.78 -3.86 -7.20
CA LEU A 257 -9.06 -3.58 -5.96
C LEU A 257 -7.53 -3.69 -6.18
N GLU A 258 -6.78 -2.63 -5.88
CA GLU A 258 -5.32 -2.67 -5.89
C GLU A 258 -4.79 -3.47 -4.69
N VAL A 259 -3.94 -4.48 -4.93
CA VAL A 259 -3.24 -5.19 -3.86
C VAL A 259 -1.89 -4.52 -3.62
N ILE A 260 -1.75 -3.88 -2.46
CA ILE A 260 -0.51 -3.22 -2.02
C ILE A 260 0.21 -4.19 -1.09
N VAL A 261 1.29 -4.80 -1.55
CA VAL A 261 2.04 -5.80 -0.79
C VAL A 261 3.03 -5.10 0.13
N GLY A 262 2.87 -5.25 1.44
CA GLY A 262 3.75 -4.67 2.45
C GLY A 262 4.02 -5.64 3.60
N GLY A 263 4.80 -5.21 4.60
CA GLY A 263 5.17 -6.04 5.74
C GLY A 263 6.57 -6.66 5.58
N GLY A 264 7.58 -5.91 6.03
CA GLY A 264 8.98 -6.36 6.05
C GLY A 264 9.73 -6.22 4.73
N LEU A 265 9.19 -5.51 3.72
CA LEU A 265 9.90 -5.28 2.46
C LEU A 265 11.11 -4.37 2.66
N ARG A 266 12.26 -4.85 2.21
CA ARG A 266 13.59 -4.22 2.28
C ARG A 266 14.35 -4.50 0.98
N ARG A 267 15.47 -3.82 0.77
CA ARG A 267 16.27 -3.99 -0.46
C ARG A 267 16.67 -5.44 -0.77
N ASP A 268 16.81 -6.28 0.24
CA ASP A 268 17.28 -7.67 0.08
C ASP A 268 16.17 -8.66 -0.29
N ASN A 269 14.89 -8.29 -0.11
CA ASN A 269 13.76 -9.19 -0.35
C ASN A 269 12.71 -8.63 -1.32
N ILE A 270 12.81 -7.35 -1.70
CA ILE A 270 11.81 -6.70 -2.56
C ILE A 270 11.68 -7.38 -3.93
N GLN A 271 12.79 -7.84 -4.50
CA GLN A 271 12.80 -8.52 -5.78
C GLN A 271 11.97 -9.82 -5.76
N VAL A 272 12.00 -10.56 -4.64
CA VAL A 272 11.22 -11.81 -4.49
C VAL A 272 9.72 -11.56 -4.61
N MET A 273 9.25 -10.45 -4.02
CA MET A 273 7.83 -10.07 -4.09
C MET A 273 7.49 -9.38 -5.42
N ALA A 274 8.42 -8.64 -6.00
CA ALA A 274 8.27 -8.08 -7.35
C ALA A 274 8.06 -9.18 -8.40
N GLU A 275 8.81 -10.29 -8.33
CA GLU A 275 8.63 -11.46 -9.18
C GLU A 275 7.26 -12.11 -8.97
N GLN A 276 6.80 -12.26 -7.72
CA GLN A 276 5.46 -12.78 -7.43
C GLN A 276 4.36 -11.92 -8.07
N VAL A 277 4.49 -10.59 -7.97
CA VAL A 277 3.57 -9.64 -8.60
C VAL A 277 3.56 -9.81 -10.11
N ARG A 278 4.73 -9.80 -10.75
CA ARG A 278 4.85 -9.96 -12.21
C ARG A 278 4.30 -11.30 -12.69
N MET A 279 4.56 -12.39 -11.97
CA MET A 279 4.00 -13.71 -12.29
C MET A 279 2.46 -13.71 -12.27
N SER A 280 1.87 -13.07 -11.26
CA SER A 280 0.40 -12.98 -11.11
C SER A 280 -0.24 -12.07 -12.17
N SER A 281 0.48 -11.04 -12.63
CA SER A 281 0.06 -10.19 -13.75
C SER A 281 0.16 -10.89 -15.11
N LEU A 282 1.04 -11.88 -15.28
CA LEU A 282 1.17 -12.65 -16.52
C LEU A 282 0.13 -13.75 -16.65
N SER A 283 -0.34 -14.30 -15.53
CA SER A 283 -1.36 -15.37 -15.51
C SER A 283 -2.78 -14.86 -15.74
N THR A 284 -2.97 -13.53 -15.70
CA THR A 284 -4.28 -12.90 -15.80
C THR A 284 -4.36 -12.07 -17.08
N CYS A 285 -5.43 -12.22 -17.87
CA CYS A 285 -5.64 -11.45 -19.10
C CYS A 285 -6.09 -9.99 -18.83
N GLY A 286 -6.24 -9.63 -17.55
CA GLY A 286 -6.54 -8.29 -17.08
C GLY A 286 -5.30 -7.58 -16.54
N SER A 287 -5.33 -6.25 -16.55
CA SER A 287 -4.28 -5.43 -15.93
C SER A 287 -4.42 -5.49 -14.41
N GLY A 288 -3.94 -6.56 -13.78
CA GLY A 288 -3.82 -6.66 -12.33
C GLY A 288 -3.07 -5.48 -11.74
N ARG A 289 -3.64 -4.87 -10.69
CA ARG A 289 -3.12 -3.64 -10.09
C ARG A 289 -2.45 -4.02 -8.77
N ALA A 290 -1.13 -3.94 -8.77
CA ALA A 290 -0.34 -4.24 -7.60
C ALA A 290 0.71 -3.15 -7.37
N ALA A 291 0.94 -2.84 -6.10
CA ALA A 291 2.01 -1.98 -5.65
C ALA A 291 2.80 -2.69 -4.56
N LEU A 292 4.02 -2.25 -4.32
CA LEU A 292 4.79 -2.65 -3.14
C LEU A 292 4.79 -1.50 -2.13
N HIS A 293 4.88 -1.83 -0.84
CA HIS A 293 4.88 -0.86 0.25
C HIS A 293 6.04 -1.13 1.21
N THR A 294 6.78 -0.08 1.53
CA THR A 294 7.89 -0.12 2.50
C THR A 294 7.86 1.09 3.42
N ALA A 295 8.41 0.94 4.62
CA ALA A 295 8.75 2.09 5.47
C ALA A 295 10.19 2.58 5.19
N ALA A 296 11.09 1.69 4.73
CA ALA A 296 12.50 1.96 4.44
C ALA A 296 13.17 2.87 5.50
N LEU A 297 12.93 2.58 6.79
CA LEU A 297 13.43 3.40 7.90
C LEU A 297 14.80 2.92 8.37
N ASN A 298 15.60 3.87 8.83
CA ASN A 298 16.90 3.61 9.46
C ASN A 298 16.73 2.72 10.70
N SER A 299 17.44 1.59 10.71
CA SER A 299 17.42 0.66 11.86
C SER A 299 18.30 1.14 13.04
N SER A 300 19.17 2.13 12.80
CA SER A 300 20.34 2.45 13.66
C SER A 300 20.32 3.86 14.26
N SER A 301 19.36 4.72 13.88
CA SER A 301 19.32 6.12 14.30
C SER A 301 18.58 6.31 15.64
N ARG A 302 18.94 7.36 16.39
CA ARG A 302 18.15 7.85 17.54
C ARG A 302 16.78 8.43 17.10
N HIS A 303 16.60 8.63 15.80
CA HIS A 303 15.39 9.08 15.13
C HIS A 303 14.81 7.94 14.29
N HIS A 304 14.02 7.06 14.93
CA HIS A 304 13.50 5.80 14.37
C HIS A 304 12.58 5.92 13.15
N GLU A 305 12.33 7.13 12.63
CA GLU A 305 11.38 7.42 11.56
C GLU A 305 11.99 8.21 10.38
N GLU A 306 13.32 8.32 10.33
CA GLU A 306 14.00 8.84 9.14
C GLU A 306 14.16 7.75 8.08
N ILE A 307 13.93 8.13 6.82
CA ILE A 307 14.12 7.26 5.66
C ILE A 307 15.62 6.94 5.52
N ASP A 308 15.92 5.65 5.32
CA ASP A 308 17.20 5.17 4.82
C ASP A 308 17.24 5.41 3.30
N GLU A 309 17.94 6.48 2.89
CA GLU A 309 17.98 6.92 1.49
C GLU A 309 18.66 5.89 0.57
N ASP A 310 19.69 5.20 1.05
CA ASP A 310 20.42 4.19 0.31
C ASP A 310 19.55 2.94 0.09
N GLU A 311 18.83 2.54 1.13
CA GLU A 311 17.86 1.45 1.04
C GLU A 311 16.74 1.78 0.05
N LEU A 312 16.09 2.94 0.19
CA LEU A 312 14.98 3.31 -0.68
C LEU A 312 15.44 3.44 -2.14
N SER A 313 16.60 4.05 -2.39
CA SER A 313 17.17 4.17 -3.74
C SER A 313 17.45 2.80 -4.36
N ALA A 314 18.01 1.86 -3.59
CA ALA A 314 18.26 0.50 -4.04
C ALA A 314 16.96 -0.26 -4.34
N MET A 315 15.92 -0.08 -3.52
CA MET A 315 14.60 -0.67 -3.74
C MET A 315 13.95 -0.14 -5.02
N VAL A 316 13.95 1.19 -5.23
CA VAL A 316 13.40 1.81 -6.44
C VAL A 316 14.13 1.33 -7.70
N ALA A 317 15.46 1.19 -7.64
CA ALA A 317 16.26 0.70 -8.76
C ALA A 317 15.89 -0.75 -9.17
N GLN A 318 15.56 -1.63 -8.22
CA GLN A 318 15.18 -3.02 -8.48
C GLN A 318 13.77 -3.18 -9.08
N LEU A 319 12.92 -2.16 -8.99
CA LEU A 319 11.52 -2.21 -9.45
C LEU A 319 11.29 -1.60 -10.83
N ARG A 320 12.31 -0.96 -11.40
CA ARG A 320 12.31 -0.44 -12.77
C ARG A 320 12.70 -1.56 -13.73
#